data_AF-L0GNM3-F1
#
_entry.id   AF-L0GNM3-F1
#
_cell.length_a   1.000
_cell.length_b   1.000
_cell.length_c   1.000
_cell.angle_alpha   90.00
_cell.angle_beta   90.00
_cell.angle_gamma   90.00
#
_symmetry.space_group_name_H-M   'P 1'
#
loop_
_entity.id
_entity.type
_entity.pdbx_description
1 polymer ?
#
loop_
_entity_poly.entity_id
_entity_poly.type
_entity_poly.pdbx_seq_one_letter_code
_entity_poly.pdbx_strand_id
1 'polypeptide(L)'
;MSTQHLDQPPFDVSFDLDGRRVIYLDCRNALTCSKETYAAMNGVSVDTVIAWMQSGTIPSVKMGRPRLVNLAQIRADLAQGKTVFVPGDYKDE
;
A
#
# COMPACT_ATOMS: atom_id res chain seq x y z
N MET A 1 16.29 -9.42 28.58
CA MET A 1 16.04 -9.03 27.18
C MET A 1 15.29 -7.71 27.22
N SER A 2 15.97 -6.58 26.94
CA SER A 2 15.31 -5.27 26.87
C SER A 2 14.37 -5.24 25.67
N THR A 3 13.07 -5.12 25.92
CA THR A 3 12.12 -4.71 24.91
C THR A 3 12.51 -3.29 24.47
N GLN A 4 13.08 -3.14 23.27
CA GLN A 4 13.20 -1.83 22.64
C GLN A 4 11.77 -1.29 22.50
N HIS A 5 11.45 -0.28 23.30
CA HIS A 5 10.24 0.51 23.10
C HIS A 5 10.43 1.23 21.76
N LEU A 6 9.74 0.78 20.72
CA LEU A 6 9.63 1.57 19.49
C LEU A 6 8.96 2.89 19.91
N ASP A 7 9.68 4.01 19.78
CA ASP A 7 9.23 5.33 20.27
C ASP A 7 7.86 5.74 19.70
N GLN A 8 7.46 5.15 18.56
CA GLN A 8 6.09 5.17 18.06
C GLN A 8 5.68 3.78 17.55
N PRO A 9 4.45 3.33 17.86
CA PRO A 9 3.90 2.14 17.22
C PRO A 9 3.82 2.36 15.69
N PRO A 10 3.94 1.30 14.87
CA PRO A 10 3.89 1.41 13.41
C PRO A 10 2.50 1.81 12.86
N PHE A 11 1.56 2.15 13.74
CA PHE A 11 0.19 2.55 13.48
C PHE A 11 -0.21 3.63 14.49
N ASP A 12 -1.01 4.60 14.06
CA ASP A 12 -1.52 5.63 14.96
C ASP A 12 -2.53 4.99 15.92
N VAL A 13 -2.24 5.09 17.22
CA VAL A 13 -3.17 4.71 18.28
C VAL A 13 -3.89 5.97 18.72
N SER A 14 -5.22 5.97 18.61
CA SER A 14 -6.05 7.06 19.12
C SER A 14 -7.26 6.47 19.86
N PHE A 15 -8.17 7.33 20.32
CA PHE A 15 -9.39 6.95 20.99
C PHE A 15 -10.60 7.41 20.16
N ASP A 16 -11.65 6.60 20.11
CA ASP A 16 -12.92 7.02 19.53
C ASP A 16 -13.67 7.95 20.50
N LEU A 17 -14.86 8.40 20.09
CA LEU A 17 -15.70 9.29 20.90
C LEU A 17 -16.15 8.64 22.22
N ASP A 18 -16.14 7.31 22.30
CA ASP A 18 -16.52 6.54 23.50
C ASP A 18 -15.30 6.22 24.40
N GLY A 19 -14.11 6.73 24.05
CA GLY A 19 -12.87 6.50 24.80
C GLY A 19 -12.29 5.10 24.62
N ARG A 20 -12.74 4.33 23.62
CA ARG A 20 -12.14 3.03 23.30
C ARG A 20 -10.88 3.24 22.48
N ARG A 21 -9.84 2.47 22.81
CA ARG A 21 -8.60 2.46 22.04
C ARG A 21 -8.91 1.94 20.63
N VAL A 22 -8.69 2.77 19.62
CA VAL A 22 -8.80 2.41 18.20
C VAL A 22 -7.43 2.46 17.56
N ILE A 23 -7.16 1.46 16.75
CA ILE A 23 -5.99 1.43 15.87
C ILE A 23 -6.43 2.07 14.56
N TYR A 24 -5.95 3.28 14.30
CA TYR A 24 -6.08 3.86 12.97
C TYR A 24 -4.99 3.24 12.12
N LEU A 25 -5.41 2.36 11.22
CA LEU A 25 -4.55 1.98 10.10
C LEU A 25 -4.47 3.22 9.20
N ASP A 26 -3.52 4.10 9.46
CA ASP A 26 -3.31 5.26 8.60
C ASP A 26 -3.00 4.71 7.21
N CYS A 27 -3.89 4.97 6.25
CA CYS A 27 -3.70 4.59 4.87
C CYS A 27 -2.43 5.22 4.27
N ARG A 28 -1.90 6.30 4.87
CA ARG A 28 -0.57 6.87 4.57
C ARG A 28 0.59 5.96 4.97
N ASN A 29 0.40 5.05 5.93
CA ASN A 29 1.39 4.07 6.37
C ASN A 29 1.09 2.63 5.92
N ALA A 30 -0.01 2.40 5.19
CA ALA A 30 -0.30 1.08 4.64
C ALA A 30 0.82 0.64 3.68
N LEU A 31 1.36 -0.57 3.90
CA LEU A 31 2.37 -1.16 3.02
C LEU A 31 1.74 -1.70 1.73
N THR A 32 0.49 -2.15 1.81
CA THR A 32 -0.27 -2.70 0.68
C THR A 32 -1.74 -2.28 0.77
N CYS A 33 -2.45 -2.34 -0.35
CA CYS A 33 -3.91 -2.21 -0.37
C CYS A 33 -4.54 -3.14 -1.41
N SER A 34 -5.86 -3.31 -1.32
CA SER A 34 -6.61 -4.01 -2.36
C SER A 34 -6.62 -3.20 -3.67
N LYS A 35 -6.87 -3.89 -4.78
CA LYS A 35 -7.02 -3.25 -6.10
C LYS A 35 -8.25 -2.33 -6.15
N GLU A 36 -9.29 -2.65 -5.40
CA GLU A 36 -10.51 -1.86 -5.27
C GLU A 36 -10.24 -0.54 -4.54
N THR A 37 -9.50 -0.59 -3.43
CA THR A 37 -9.06 0.63 -2.73
C THR A 37 -8.16 1.47 -3.62
N TYR A 38 -7.20 0.84 -4.32
CA TYR A 38 -6.30 1.57 -5.22
C TYR A 38 -7.03 2.25 -6.37
N ALA A 39 -8.02 1.57 -6.96
CA ALA A 39 -8.89 2.12 -8.00
C ALA A 39 -9.65 3.35 -7.49
N ALA A 40 -10.25 3.25 -6.30
CA ALA A 40 -10.96 4.37 -5.67
C ALA A 40 -10.05 5.56 -5.36
N MET A 41 -8.83 5.32 -4.86
CA MET A 41 -7.85 6.39 -4.58
C MET A 41 -7.44 7.16 -5.84
N ASN A 42 -7.35 6.48 -6.99
CA ASN A 42 -6.88 7.07 -8.24
C ASN A 42 -8.03 7.51 -9.18
N GLY A 43 -9.29 7.26 -8.82
CA GLY A 43 -10.44 7.58 -9.67
C GLY A 43 -10.48 6.78 -10.98
N VAL A 44 -10.00 5.53 -10.98
CA VAL A 44 -9.98 4.63 -12.14
C VAL A 44 -10.82 3.38 -11.90
N SER A 45 -11.06 2.56 -12.93
CA SER A 45 -11.76 1.29 -12.76
C SER A 45 -10.83 0.22 -12.15
N VAL A 46 -11.43 -0.79 -11.53
CA VAL A 46 -10.68 -1.95 -11.00
C VAL A 46 -9.97 -2.71 -12.12
N ASP A 47 -10.58 -2.81 -13.30
CA ASP A 47 -9.98 -3.48 -14.46
C ASP A 47 -8.72 -2.77 -14.96
N THR A 48 -8.70 -1.44 -14.92
CA THR A 48 -7.48 -0.66 -15.22
C THR A 48 -6.35 -1.01 -14.25
N VAL A 49 -6.65 -1.09 -12.95
CA VAL A 49 -5.66 -1.49 -11.95
C VAL A 49 -5.17 -2.93 -12.18
N ILE A 50 -6.08 -3.85 -12.51
CA ILE A 50 -5.71 -5.24 -12.85
C ILE A 50 -4.76 -5.27 -14.04
N ALA A 51 -5.05 -4.51 -15.10
CA ALA A 51 -4.19 -4.42 -16.28
C ALA A 51 -2.80 -3.86 -15.95
N TRP A 52 -2.72 -2.85 -15.09
CA TRP A 52 -1.43 -2.32 -14.60
C TRP A 52 -0.65 -3.34 -13.78
N MET A 53 -1.31 -4.10 -12.91
CA MET A 53 -0.66 -5.16 -12.14
C MET A 53 -0.15 -6.29 -13.04
N GLN A 54 -0.95 -6.71 -14.02
CA GLN A 54 -0.59 -7.78 -14.96
C GLN A 54 0.56 -7.40 -15.90
N SER A 55 0.58 -6.15 -16.35
CA SER A 55 1.64 -5.62 -17.22
C SER A 55 2.92 -5.25 -16.44
N GLY A 56 2.89 -5.31 -15.10
CA GLY A 56 3.99 -4.83 -14.26
C GLY A 56 4.17 -3.32 -14.37
N THR A 57 3.10 -2.56 -14.62
CA THR A 57 3.12 -1.09 -14.60
C THR A 57 3.11 -0.55 -13.17
N ILE A 58 2.43 -1.24 -12.25
CA ILE A 58 2.48 -0.92 -10.81
C ILE A 58 2.96 -2.14 -10.02
N PRO A 59 3.71 -1.96 -8.91
CA PRO A 59 4.20 -3.05 -8.12
C PRO A 59 3.06 -3.72 -7.36
N SER A 60 3.11 -5.04 -7.28
CA SER A 60 2.07 -5.84 -6.62
C SER A 60 2.66 -7.06 -5.95
N VAL A 61 1.99 -7.57 -4.92
CA VAL A 61 2.41 -8.76 -4.17
C VAL A 61 1.29 -9.78 -4.19
N LYS A 62 1.62 -11.03 -4.51
CA LYS A 62 0.70 -12.16 -4.39
C LYS A 62 0.65 -12.62 -2.93
N MET A 63 -0.50 -12.51 -2.29
CA MET A 63 -0.70 -12.92 -0.91
C MET A 63 -1.71 -14.06 -0.86
N GLY A 64 -1.22 -15.29 -1.01
CA GLY A 64 -2.08 -16.47 -1.19
C GLY A 64 -2.81 -16.41 -2.55
N ARG A 65 -4.15 -16.32 -2.51
CA ARG A 65 -4.99 -16.23 -3.72
C ARG A 65 -5.12 -14.79 -4.27
N PRO A 66 -5.39 -13.74 -3.46
CA PRO A 66 -5.45 -12.38 -3.99
C PRO A 66 -4.06 -11.80 -4.30
N ARG A 67 -4.06 -10.80 -5.19
CA ARG A 67 -2.91 -9.92 -5.44
C ARG A 67 -3.24 -8.53 -4.91
N LEU A 68 -2.32 -7.95 -4.15
CA LEU A 68 -2.43 -6.64 -3.52
C LEU A 68 -1.47 -5.66 -4.21
N VAL A 69 -1.81 -4.37 -4.21
CA VAL A 69 -0.92 -3.32 -4.69
C VAL A 69 0.13 -3.03 -3.61
N ASN A 70 1.40 -2.95 -4.00
CA ASN A 70 2.52 -2.68 -3.09
C ASN A 70 2.75 -1.16 -2.98
N LEU A 71 2.06 -0.54 -2.01
CA LEU A 71 2.16 0.90 -1.77
C LEU A 71 3.53 1.31 -1.24
N ALA A 72 4.20 0.43 -0.49
CA ALA A 72 5.55 0.70 0.02
C ALA A 72 6.55 0.91 -1.12
N GLN A 73 6.50 0.07 -2.15
CA GLN A 73 7.37 0.22 -3.32
C GLN A 73 7.05 1.50 -4.11
N ILE A 74 5.76 1.80 -4.33
CA ILE A 74 5.35 3.05 -5.01
C ILE A 74 5.90 4.27 -4.25
N ARG A 75 5.78 4.28 -2.92
CA ARG A 75 6.32 5.37 -2.09
C ARG A 75 7.83 5.48 -2.18
N ALA A 76 8.54 4.35 -2.18
CA ALA A 76 9.99 4.33 -2.32
C ALA A 76 10.43 4.91 -3.67
N ASP A 77 9.77 4.51 -4.77
CA ASP A 77 10.10 4.97 -6.12
C ASP A 77 9.80 6.47 -6.29
N LEU A 78 8.65 6.93 -5.77
CA LEU A 78 8.32 8.36 -5.74
C LEU A 78 9.35 9.16 -4.93
N ALA A 79 9.80 8.64 -3.78
CA ALA A 79 10.84 9.29 -2.97
C ALA A 79 12.20 9.32 -3.66
N GLN A 80 12.48 8.38 -4.56
CA GLN A 80 13.66 8.38 -5.43
C GLN A 80 13.52 9.30 -6.66
N GLY A 81 12.36 9.97 -6.82
CA GLY A 81 12.11 10.90 -7.91
C GLY A 81 11.54 10.27 -9.18
N LYS A 82 11.07 9.01 -9.12
CA LYS A 82 10.34 8.40 -10.25
C LYS A 82 9.02 9.13 -10.44
N THR A 83 8.76 9.58 -11.66
CA THR A 83 7.54 10.34 -12.02
C THR A 83 6.66 9.62 -13.03
N VAL A 84 7.18 8.57 -13.66
CA VAL A 84 6.47 7.81 -14.70
C VAL A 84 6.58 6.33 -14.37
N PHE A 85 5.45 5.63 -14.43
CA PHE A 85 5.32 4.18 -14.23
C PHE A 85 4.85 3.58 -15.55
N VAL A 86 5.62 2.62 -16.10
CA VAL A 86 5.37 2.05 -17.43
C VAL A 86 5.31 0.53 -17.38
N PRO A 87 4.63 -0.12 -18.37
CA PRO A 87 4.62 -1.57 -18.47
C PRO A 87 6.03 -2.16 -18.44
N GLY A 88 6.24 -3.16 -17.58
CA GLY A 88 7.52 -3.84 -17.42
C GLY A 88 8.36 -3.40 -16.22
N ASP A 89 8.02 -2.28 -15.57
CA ASP A 89 8.76 -1.78 -14.41
C ASP A 89 8.80 -2.76 -13.22
N TYR A 90 7.78 -3.59 -13.07
CA TYR A 90 7.59 -4.51 -11.92
C TYR A 90 7.20 -5.92 -12.36
N LYS A 91 7.81 -6.43 -13.43
CA LYS A 91 7.62 -7.85 -13.77
C LYS A 91 8.18 -8.71 -12.64
N ASP A 92 7.35 -9.63 -12.15
CA ASP A 92 7.82 -10.73 -11.31
C ASP A 92 8.86 -11.52 -12.12
N GLU A 93 10.08 -11.69 -11.58
CA GLU A 93 11.04 -12.69 -12.08
C GLU A 93 10.49 -14.10 -11.88
#